data_AF-A0A851H6W4-F1
#
_entry.id   AF-A0A851H6W4-F1
#
_cell.length_a   1.000
_cell.length_b   1.000
_cell.length_c   1.000
_cell.angle_alpha   90.00
_cell.angle_beta   90.00
_cell.angle_gamma   90.00
#
_symmetry.space_group_name_H-M   'P 1'
#
loop_
_entity.id
_entity.type
_entity.pdbx_description
1 polymer ?
#
loop_
_entity_poly.entity_id
_entity_poly.type
_entity_poly.pdbx_seq_one_letter_code
_entity_poly.pdbx_strand_id
1 'polypeptide(L)'
;MTLPFAKHRWVWLLGMVTLTAGVFTAGYRWAERSYLADSARLQANYAQQQRQQAEAQAEALANALRDKQQMEEQAYRVGVALLHARADLARSQAQLSRRISHVVQQDGARFTGLGPDSLRLYRAALGYTSVNEYLPAADPGIAVQADQTAAPAGGLPPLALLYHAADYGQWCQQLEQQLDAWQALFPPTQGEAHAGP
;
A
#
# COMPACT_ATOMS: atom_id res chain seq x y z
N MET A 1 -35.65 2.39 -110.14
CA MET A 1 -35.76 1.99 -108.73
C MET A 1 -34.43 2.25 -108.03
N THR A 2 -34.29 3.37 -107.30
CA THR A 2 -33.11 3.69 -106.48
C THR A 2 -33.52 4.53 -105.25
N LEU A 3 -34.02 3.82 -104.23
CA LEU A 3 -33.82 3.98 -102.79
C LEU A 3 -33.62 5.41 -102.18
N PRO A 4 -34.60 5.98 -101.44
CA PRO A 4 -34.55 7.32 -100.80
C PRO A 4 -33.73 7.40 -99.50
N PHE A 5 -32.75 6.52 -99.27
CA PHE A 5 -32.07 6.39 -97.98
C PHE A 5 -30.93 7.41 -97.76
N ALA A 6 -30.52 8.17 -98.78
CA ALA A 6 -29.35 9.06 -98.69
C ALA A 6 -29.60 10.35 -97.87
N LYS A 7 -30.83 10.88 -97.82
CA LYS A 7 -31.14 12.17 -97.18
C LYS A 7 -31.35 12.10 -95.66
N HIS A 8 -31.60 10.91 -95.09
CA HIS A 8 -31.79 10.74 -93.65
C HIS A 8 -30.53 10.30 -92.90
N ARG A 9 -29.47 9.84 -93.58
CA ARG A 9 -28.24 9.31 -92.96
C ARG A 9 -27.48 10.34 -92.09
N TRP A 10 -27.49 11.61 -92.49
CA TRP A 10 -26.81 12.67 -91.74
C TRP A 10 -27.50 13.01 -90.40
N VAL A 11 -28.83 12.91 -90.35
CA VAL A 11 -29.60 13.12 -89.10
C VAL A 11 -29.31 12.00 -88.09
N TRP A 12 -29.21 10.76 -88.56
CA TRP A 12 -28.83 9.62 -87.70
C TRP A 12 -27.41 9.73 -87.16
N LEU A 13 -26.44 10.21 -87.97
CA LEU A 13 -25.06 10.41 -87.52
C LEU A 13 -24.94 11.51 -86.46
N LEU A 14 -25.62 12.64 -86.64
CA LEU A 14 -25.65 13.73 -85.64
C LEU A 14 -26.32 13.27 -84.34
N GLY A 15 -27.43 12.55 -84.43
CA GLY A 15 -28.09 11.94 -83.26
C GLY A 15 -27.13 11.03 -82.49
N MET A 16 -26.40 10.15 -83.19
CA MET A 16 -25.46 9.23 -82.55
C MET A 16 -24.30 9.95 -81.84
N VAL A 17 -23.74 11.01 -82.44
CA VAL A 17 -22.64 11.80 -81.84
C VAL A 17 -23.11 12.54 -80.57
N THR A 18 -24.32 13.12 -80.59
CA THR A 18 -24.86 13.78 -79.40
C THR A 18 -25.15 12.79 -78.27
N LEU A 19 -25.60 11.58 -78.62
CA LEU A 19 -25.84 10.51 -77.65
C LEU A 19 -24.54 10.03 -77.00
N THR A 20 -23.49 9.80 -77.79
CA THR A 20 -22.18 9.39 -77.24
C THR A 20 -21.55 10.49 -76.39
N ALA A 21 -21.64 11.76 -76.81
CA ALA A 21 -21.18 12.90 -76.02
C ALA A 21 -21.97 13.06 -74.70
N GLY A 22 -23.29 12.88 -74.74
CA GLY A 22 -24.15 12.91 -73.56
C GLY A 22 -23.83 11.81 -72.55
N VAL A 23 -23.64 10.58 -73.04
CA VAL A 23 -23.25 9.43 -72.19
C VAL A 23 -21.85 9.64 -71.59
N PHE A 24 -20.90 10.14 -72.37
CA PHE A 24 -19.53 10.38 -71.90
C PHE A 24 -19.47 11.47 -70.81
N THR A 25 -20.14 12.59 -71.01
CA THR A 25 -20.19 13.69 -70.03
C THR A 25 -20.95 13.32 -68.76
N ALA A 26 -22.04 12.56 -68.88
CA ALA A 26 -22.77 12.03 -67.73
C ALA A 26 -21.92 11.05 -66.92
N GLY A 27 -21.19 10.15 -67.59
CA GLY A 27 -20.27 9.20 -66.96
C GLY A 27 -19.13 9.90 -66.21
N TYR A 28 -18.51 10.91 -66.83
CA TYR A 28 -17.41 11.66 -66.21
C TYR A 28 -17.86 12.41 -64.96
N ARG A 29 -19.02 13.08 -65.00
CA ARG A 29 -19.58 13.78 -63.84
C ARG A 29 -20.01 12.83 -62.72
N TRP A 30 -20.47 11.62 -63.08
CA TRP A 30 -20.80 10.60 -62.10
C TRP A 30 -19.53 10.10 -61.39
N ALA A 31 -18.48 9.80 -62.15
CA ALA A 31 -17.18 9.37 -61.63
C ALA A 31 -16.57 10.43 -60.70
N GLU A 32 -16.53 11.70 -61.12
CA GLU A 32 -15.99 12.79 -60.31
C GLU A 32 -16.73 12.94 -58.96
N ARG A 33 -18.07 12.84 -58.97
CA ARG A 33 -18.87 12.88 -57.74
C ARG A 33 -18.59 11.71 -56.82
N SER A 34 -18.43 10.50 -57.35
CA SER A 34 -18.06 9.34 -56.52
C SER A 34 -16.66 9.49 -55.94
N TYR A 35 -15.68 9.96 -56.71
CA TYR A 35 -14.31 10.18 -56.21
C TYR A 35 -14.25 11.27 -55.11
N LEU A 36 -14.99 12.37 -55.28
CA LEU A 36 -15.07 13.42 -54.26
C LEU A 36 -15.80 12.92 -53.00
N ALA A 37 -16.86 12.12 -53.15
CA ALA A 37 -17.55 11.53 -52.02
C ALA A 37 -16.67 10.52 -51.26
N ASP A 38 -15.90 9.69 -51.98
CA ASP A 38 -15.02 8.70 -51.37
C ASP A 38 -13.84 9.35 -50.65
N SER A 39 -13.23 10.40 -51.23
CA SER A 39 -12.16 11.15 -50.56
C SER A 39 -12.66 11.90 -49.32
N ALA A 40 -13.84 12.51 -49.38
CA ALA A 40 -14.46 13.15 -48.22
C ALA A 40 -14.79 12.14 -47.10
N ARG A 41 -15.29 10.95 -47.46
CA ARG A 41 -15.52 9.85 -46.51
C ARG A 41 -14.24 9.37 -45.87
N LEU A 42 -13.19 9.19 -46.67
CA LEU A 42 -11.89 8.77 -46.17
C LEU A 42 -11.34 9.79 -45.15
N GLN A 43 -11.39 11.09 -45.48
CA GLN A 43 -10.97 12.15 -44.57
C GLN A 43 -11.81 12.19 -43.28
N ALA A 44 -13.13 12.06 -43.39
CA ALA A 44 -14.01 12.02 -42.22
C ALA A 44 -13.71 10.82 -41.32
N ASN A 45 -13.49 9.64 -41.90
CA ASN A 45 -13.12 8.44 -41.17
C ASN A 45 -11.75 8.59 -40.49
N TYR A 46 -10.76 9.14 -41.19
CA TYR A 46 -9.44 9.43 -40.60
C TYR A 46 -9.54 10.44 -39.45
N ALA A 47 -10.30 11.51 -39.61
CA ALA A 47 -10.51 12.50 -38.55
C ALA A 47 -11.24 11.88 -37.35
N GLN A 48 -12.22 11.02 -37.58
CA GLN A 48 -12.93 10.31 -36.52
C GLN A 48 -12.01 9.32 -35.80
N GLN A 49 -11.20 8.56 -36.53
CA GLN A 49 -10.21 7.64 -35.94
C GLN A 49 -9.18 8.39 -35.09
N GLN A 50 -8.67 9.53 -35.57
CA GLN A 50 -7.75 10.36 -34.80
C GLN A 50 -8.38 10.89 -33.52
N ARG A 51 -9.65 11.32 -33.55
CA ARG A 51 -10.38 11.73 -32.35
C ARG A 51 -10.56 10.58 -31.36
N GLN A 52 -10.97 9.41 -31.84
CA GLN A 52 -11.11 8.23 -30.99
C GLN A 52 -9.78 7.80 -30.36
N GLN A 53 -8.68 7.87 -31.10
CA GLN A 53 -7.35 7.60 -30.56
C GLN A 53 -6.92 8.65 -29.52
N ALA A 54 -7.18 9.93 -29.78
CA ALA A 54 -6.87 11.01 -28.85
C ALA A 54 -7.70 10.89 -27.56
N GLU A 55 -8.99 10.57 -27.67
CA GLU A 55 -9.89 10.31 -26.54
C GLU A 55 -9.41 9.10 -25.74
N ALA A 56 -9.12 7.97 -26.40
CA ALA A 56 -8.60 6.78 -25.73
C ALA A 56 -7.27 7.03 -25.01
N GLN A 57 -6.37 7.82 -25.62
CA GLN A 57 -5.11 8.21 -24.98
C GLN A 57 -5.36 9.15 -23.77
N ALA A 58 -6.27 10.11 -23.89
CA ALA A 58 -6.62 11.01 -22.80
C ALA A 58 -7.25 10.24 -21.63
N GLU A 59 -8.13 9.28 -21.91
CA GLU A 59 -8.72 8.39 -20.90
C GLU A 59 -7.67 7.51 -20.24
N ALA A 60 -6.75 6.90 -21.02
CA ALA A 60 -5.66 6.10 -20.48
C ALA A 60 -4.74 6.92 -19.56
N LEU A 61 -4.41 8.15 -19.95
CA LEU A 61 -3.62 9.07 -19.12
C LEU A 61 -4.39 9.46 -17.85
N ALA A 62 -5.69 9.76 -17.96
CA ALA A 62 -6.52 10.10 -16.81
C ALA A 62 -6.65 8.93 -15.82
N ASN A 63 -6.78 7.70 -16.32
CA ASN A 63 -6.80 6.49 -15.50
C ASN A 63 -5.45 6.29 -14.81
N ALA A 64 -4.33 6.37 -15.54
CA ALA A 64 -3.00 6.24 -14.96
C ALA A 64 -2.70 7.31 -13.90
N LEU A 65 -3.20 8.54 -14.06
CA LEU A 65 -3.08 9.59 -13.05
C LEU A 65 -3.92 9.28 -11.80
N ARG A 66 -5.15 8.77 -11.96
CA ARG A 66 -5.98 8.35 -10.83
C ARG A 66 -5.32 7.20 -10.06
N ASP A 67 -4.77 6.22 -10.76
CA ASP A 67 -4.07 5.10 -10.12
C ASP A 67 -2.85 5.60 -9.33
N LYS A 68 -2.07 6.53 -9.89
CA LYS A 68 -0.96 7.15 -9.17
C LYS A 68 -1.42 7.89 -7.91
N GLN A 69 -2.47 8.70 -8.00
CA GLN A 69 -3.01 9.43 -6.85
C GLN A 69 -3.49 8.48 -5.76
N GLN A 70 -4.18 7.39 -6.12
CA GLN A 70 -4.62 6.39 -5.15
C GLN A 70 -3.44 5.74 -4.42
N MET A 71 -2.36 5.43 -5.14
CA MET A 71 -1.16 4.85 -4.53
C MET A 71 -0.43 5.86 -3.63
N GLU A 72 -0.35 7.12 -4.04
CA GLU A 72 0.22 8.21 -3.22
C GLU A 72 -0.58 8.44 -1.94
N GLU A 73 -1.92 8.44 -2.01
CA GLU A 73 -2.77 8.55 -0.82
C GLU A 73 -2.57 7.37 0.14
N GLN A 74 -2.48 6.15 -0.39
CA GLN A 74 -2.20 4.96 0.42
C GLN A 74 -0.83 5.05 1.07
N ALA A 75 0.20 5.42 0.31
CA ALA A 75 1.55 5.61 0.82
C ALA A 75 1.61 6.71 1.88
N TYR A 76 0.89 7.82 1.69
CA TYR A 76 0.80 8.90 2.66
C TYR A 76 0.13 8.44 3.96
N ARG A 77 -1.00 7.72 3.88
CA ARG A 77 -1.69 7.18 5.06
C ARG A 77 -0.79 6.24 5.85
N VAL A 78 -0.11 5.32 5.16
CA VAL A 78 0.85 4.39 5.79
C VAL A 78 2.03 5.15 6.38
N GLY A 79 2.57 6.15 5.68
CA GLY A 79 3.68 6.98 6.17
C GLY A 79 3.32 7.77 7.43
N VAL A 80 2.12 8.37 7.46
CA VAL A 80 1.59 9.08 8.63
C VAL A 80 1.37 8.11 9.79
N ALA A 81 0.73 6.96 9.55
CA ALA A 81 0.52 5.93 10.58
C ALA A 81 1.85 5.45 11.18
N LEU A 82 2.86 5.22 10.34
CA LEU A 82 4.20 4.81 10.79
C LEU A 82 4.88 5.90 11.61
N LEU A 83 4.77 7.17 11.20
CA LEU A 83 5.33 8.29 11.94
C LEU A 83 4.69 8.44 13.32
N HIS A 84 3.36 8.31 13.41
CA HIS A 84 2.62 8.32 14.68
C HIS A 84 3.05 7.14 15.56
N ALA A 85 3.07 5.92 15.02
CA ALA A 85 3.50 4.74 15.77
C ALA A 85 4.93 4.89 16.31
N ARG A 86 5.85 5.44 15.51
CA ARG A 86 7.23 5.71 15.94
C ARG A 86 7.30 6.76 17.04
N ALA A 87 6.49 7.81 16.96
CA ALA A 87 6.42 8.85 17.99
C ALA A 87 5.88 8.30 19.31
N ASP A 88 4.82 7.47 19.26
CA ASP A 88 4.23 6.87 20.45
C ASP A 88 5.16 5.83 21.10
N LEU A 89 5.89 5.05 20.29
CA LEU A 89 6.92 4.14 20.79
C LEU A 89 8.09 4.90 21.45
N ALA A 90 8.52 6.02 20.88
CA ALA A 90 9.55 6.86 21.50
C ALA A 90 9.06 7.46 22.84
N ARG A 91 7.80 7.89 22.91
CA ARG A 91 7.20 8.39 24.17
C ARG A 91 7.11 7.29 25.22
N SER A 92 6.66 6.10 24.85
CA SER A 92 6.53 4.98 25.78
C SER A 92 7.89 4.53 26.32
N GLN A 93 8.93 4.45 25.46
CA GLN A 93 10.30 4.19 25.90
C GLN A 93 10.81 5.28 26.85
N ALA A 94 10.59 6.56 26.54
CA ALA A 94 11.01 7.65 27.41
C ALA A 94 10.27 7.68 28.76
N GLN A 95 9.00 7.26 28.79
CA GLN A 95 8.25 7.12 30.03
C GLN A 95 8.73 5.92 30.85
N LEU A 96 8.99 4.78 30.20
CA LEU A 96 9.49 3.58 30.85
C LEU A 96 10.88 3.81 31.46
N SER A 97 11.79 4.43 30.70
CA SER A 97 13.12 4.85 31.19
C SER A 97 13.01 5.71 32.45
N ARG A 98 12.18 6.75 32.41
CA ARG A 98 11.94 7.63 33.58
C ARG A 98 11.40 6.87 34.78
N ARG A 99 10.46 5.93 34.56
CA ARG A 99 9.89 5.11 35.62
C ARG A 99 10.93 4.17 36.23
N ILE A 100 11.76 3.52 35.42
CA ILE A 100 12.87 2.67 35.87
C ILE A 100 13.84 3.51 36.71
N SER A 101 14.28 4.68 36.23
CA SER A 101 15.18 5.56 37.00
C SER A 101 14.56 6.04 38.31
N HIS A 102 13.28 6.40 38.32
CA HIS A 102 12.58 6.87 39.52
C HIS A 102 12.46 5.78 40.57
N VAL A 103 12.10 4.56 40.17
CA VAL A 103 11.94 3.42 41.07
C VAL A 103 13.30 3.01 41.68
N VAL A 104 14.37 3.02 40.89
CA VAL A 104 15.74 2.77 41.40
C VAL A 104 16.19 3.87 42.38
N GLN A 105 15.86 5.13 42.11
CA GLN A 105 16.15 6.23 43.05
C GLN A 105 15.34 6.13 44.35
N GLN A 106 14.07 5.71 44.26
CA GLN A 106 13.17 5.55 45.41
C GLN A 106 13.63 4.44 46.36
N ASP A 107 14.14 3.33 45.82
CA ASP A 107 14.72 2.25 46.62
C ASP A 107 15.98 2.74 47.38
N GLY A 108 16.78 3.59 46.73
CA GLY A 108 17.93 4.27 47.31
C GLY A 108 19.18 3.38 47.48
N ALA A 109 20.32 3.99 47.82
CA ALA A 109 21.62 3.30 47.91
C ALA A 109 21.75 2.28 49.07
N ARG A 110 20.72 2.14 49.90
CA ARG A 110 20.68 1.18 51.02
C ARG A 110 20.55 -0.27 50.58
N PHE A 111 20.16 -0.50 49.31
CA PHE A 111 20.07 -1.84 48.73
C PHE A 111 21.25 -2.07 47.77
N THR A 112 22.01 -3.14 47.98
CA THR A 112 23.11 -3.58 47.12
C THR A 112 22.63 -4.33 45.85
N GLY A 113 21.32 -4.35 45.59
CA GLY A 113 20.65 -5.06 44.50
C GLY A 113 19.30 -4.40 44.13
N LEU A 114 18.34 -5.15 43.56
CA LEU A 114 16.99 -4.62 43.33
C LEU A 114 16.29 -4.38 44.67
N GLY A 115 15.92 -3.13 44.95
CA GLY A 115 15.04 -2.81 46.06
C GLY A 115 13.60 -3.27 45.82
N PRO A 116 12.72 -3.17 46.84
CA PRO A 116 11.37 -3.72 46.79
C PRO A 116 10.51 -3.17 45.65
N ASP A 117 10.62 -1.88 45.33
CA ASP A 117 9.85 -1.29 44.24
C ASP A 117 10.43 -1.68 42.86
N SER A 118 11.76 -1.73 42.74
CA SER A 118 12.45 -2.24 41.54
C SER A 118 12.08 -3.70 41.28
N LEU A 119 12.02 -4.53 42.32
CA LEU A 119 11.72 -5.96 42.20
C LEU A 119 10.26 -6.20 41.80
N ARG A 120 9.33 -5.34 42.24
CA ARG A 120 7.94 -5.35 41.77
C ARG A 120 7.85 -4.95 40.29
N LEU A 121 8.60 -3.95 39.86
CA LEU A 121 8.66 -3.53 38.46
C LEU A 121 9.24 -4.63 37.56
N TYR A 122 10.30 -5.31 38.00
CA TYR A 122 10.91 -6.45 37.31
C TYR A 122 9.92 -7.60 37.12
N ARG A 123 9.22 -7.99 38.20
CA ARG A 123 8.20 -9.04 38.13
C ARG A 123 7.04 -8.70 37.19
N ALA A 124 6.57 -7.45 37.26
CA ALA A 124 5.53 -6.98 36.36
C ALA A 124 5.99 -7.00 34.89
N ALA A 125 7.26 -6.67 34.61
CA ALA A 125 7.83 -6.77 33.26
C ALA A 125 7.93 -8.22 32.75
N LEU A 126 8.10 -9.19 33.65
CA LEU A 126 8.07 -10.63 33.33
C LEU A 126 6.66 -11.24 33.30
N GLY A 127 5.60 -10.45 33.53
CA GLY A 127 4.22 -10.93 33.52
C GLY A 127 3.74 -11.62 34.80
N TYR A 128 4.52 -11.58 35.89
CA TYR A 128 4.07 -12.09 37.19
C TYR A 128 3.11 -11.11 37.87
N THR A 129 2.04 -11.62 38.50
CA THR A 129 1.06 -10.81 39.21
C THR A 129 1.71 -10.09 40.40
N SER A 130 1.40 -8.80 40.56
CA SER A 130 1.93 -7.95 41.64
C SER A 130 1.28 -8.23 43.01
N VAL A 131 0.54 -9.33 43.15
CA VAL A 131 -0.16 -9.67 44.39
C VAL A 131 0.90 -10.09 45.41
N ASN A 132 1.08 -9.23 46.41
CA ASN A 132 2.15 -9.28 47.41
C ASN A 132 1.99 -10.44 48.43
N GLU A 133 1.23 -11.50 48.13
CA GLU A 133 0.83 -12.54 49.10
C GLU A 133 2.03 -13.30 49.69
N TYR A 134 3.14 -13.37 48.98
CA TYR A 134 4.31 -14.18 49.37
C TYR A 134 5.62 -13.39 49.51
N LEU A 135 5.57 -12.06 49.51
CA LEU A 135 6.78 -11.26 49.76
C LEU A 135 6.79 -10.69 51.17
N PRO A 136 7.75 -11.11 52.02
CA PRO A 136 8.05 -10.36 53.23
C PRO A 136 8.38 -8.92 52.82
N ALA A 137 8.02 -7.94 53.66
CA ALA A 137 8.57 -6.60 53.52
C ALA A 137 10.09 -6.74 53.44
N ALA A 138 10.72 -6.11 52.45
CA ALA A 138 12.17 -6.12 52.32
C ALA A 138 12.75 -5.40 53.54
N ASP A 139 13.05 -6.16 54.58
CA ASP A 139 13.85 -5.70 55.70
C ASP A 139 15.20 -5.29 55.09
N PRO A 140 15.71 -4.07 55.35
CA PRO A 140 17.11 -3.74 55.08
C PRO A 140 17.95 -4.57 56.04
N GLY A 141 17.94 -5.89 55.87
CA GLY A 141 18.67 -6.83 56.69
C GLY A 141 20.12 -6.38 56.70
N ILE A 142 20.68 -6.30 57.91
CA ILE A 142 22.10 -6.06 58.15
C ILE A 142 22.85 -6.94 57.14
N ALA A 143 23.45 -6.31 56.14
CA ALA A 143 24.44 -6.98 55.31
C ALA A 143 25.46 -7.54 56.30
N VAL A 144 25.48 -8.87 56.45
CA VAL A 144 26.45 -9.58 57.29
C VAL A 144 27.83 -8.98 56.99
N GLN A 145 28.51 -8.54 58.05
CA GLN A 145 29.67 -7.64 58.07
C GLN A 145 30.35 -7.38 56.71
N ALA A 146 30.32 -6.11 56.28
CA ALA A 146 31.01 -5.57 55.11
C ALA A 146 32.56 -5.58 55.19
N ASP A 147 33.16 -6.46 56.01
CA ASP A 147 34.62 -6.56 56.24
C ASP A 147 35.24 -7.81 55.57
N GLN A 148 34.44 -8.81 55.16
CA GLN A 148 35.00 -10.10 54.69
C GLN A 148 34.67 -10.48 53.24
N THR A 149 34.11 -9.56 52.46
CA THR A 149 33.99 -9.75 51.02
C THR A 149 34.85 -8.71 50.31
N ALA A 150 35.86 -9.17 49.58
CA ALA A 150 36.49 -8.35 48.55
C ALA A 150 35.36 -7.71 47.73
N ALA A 151 35.42 -6.37 47.59
CA ALA A 151 34.40 -5.57 46.94
C ALA A 151 33.85 -6.35 45.74
N PRO A 152 32.53 -6.65 45.68
CA PRO A 152 32.00 -7.38 44.55
C PRO A 152 32.38 -6.57 43.31
N ALA A 153 33.20 -7.15 42.44
CA ALA A 153 33.37 -6.66 41.09
C ALA A 153 31.95 -6.58 40.52
N GLY A 154 31.47 -5.34 40.39
CA GLY A 154 30.04 -4.98 40.40
C GLY A 154 29.11 -6.06 39.86
N GLY A 155 28.22 -6.57 40.72
CA GLY A 155 27.03 -7.27 40.26
C GLY A 155 26.28 -6.40 39.25
N LEU A 156 25.65 -7.03 38.26
CA LEU A 156 24.90 -6.34 37.21
C LEU A 156 24.02 -5.23 37.81
N PRO A 157 24.17 -3.96 37.38
CA PRO A 157 23.50 -2.85 38.03
C PRO A 157 21.97 -3.06 37.93
N PRO A 158 21.19 -2.77 39.00
CA PRO A 158 19.75 -2.97 39.01
C PRO A 158 19.02 -2.33 37.82
N LEU A 159 19.53 -1.19 37.37
CA LEU A 159 19.05 -0.48 36.19
C LEU A 159 19.16 -1.32 34.91
N ALA A 160 20.27 -2.03 34.72
CA ALA A 160 20.49 -2.87 33.52
C ALA A 160 19.59 -4.11 33.51
N LEU A 161 19.33 -4.70 34.68
CA LEU A 161 18.41 -5.84 34.80
C LEU A 161 16.96 -5.44 34.47
N LEU A 162 16.54 -4.25 34.91
CA LEU A 162 15.20 -3.72 34.61
C LEU A 162 15.05 -3.37 33.13
N TYR A 163 16.07 -2.75 32.52
CA TYR A 163 16.08 -2.49 31.09
C TYR A 163 16.02 -3.79 30.28
N HIS A 164 16.82 -4.79 30.62
CA HIS A 164 16.81 -6.08 29.93
C HIS A 164 15.45 -6.79 30.02
N ALA A 165 14.82 -6.80 31.21
CA ALA A 165 13.50 -7.40 31.38
C ALA A 165 12.41 -6.64 30.61
N ALA A 166 12.49 -5.31 30.58
CA ALA A 166 11.60 -4.47 29.78
C ALA A 166 11.75 -4.75 28.27
N ASP A 167 12.98 -4.79 27.78
CA ASP A 167 13.28 -5.05 26.36
C ASP A 167 12.81 -6.46 25.95
N TYR A 168 13.03 -7.46 26.80
CA TYR A 168 12.54 -8.81 26.58
C TYR A 168 11.01 -8.88 26.56
N GLY A 169 10.33 -8.19 27.48
CA GLY A 169 8.87 -8.09 27.50
C GLY A 169 8.31 -7.44 26.23
N GLN A 170 8.97 -6.39 25.71
CA GLN A 170 8.59 -5.78 24.42
C GLN A 170 8.76 -6.75 23.25
N TRP A 171 9.84 -7.55 23.24
CA TRP A 171 10.06 -8.55 22.20
C TRP A 171 8.97 -9.63 22.18
N CYS A 172 8.55 -10.13 23.35
CA CYS A 172 7.45 -11.10 23.44
C CYS A 172 6.15 -10.55 22.86
N GLN A 173 5.78 -9.30 23.20
CA GLN A 173 4.58 -8.65 22.66
C GLN A 173 4.65 -8.46 21.15
N GLN A 174 5.82 -8.11 20.61
CA GLN A 174 6.00 -7.99 19.17
C GLN A 174 5.82 -9.34 18.46
N LEU A 175 6.25 -10.44 19.09
CA LEU A 175 6.12 -11.79 18.54
C LEU A 175 4.66 -12.26 18.52
N GLU A 176 3.90 -11.95 19.57
CA GLU A 176 2.45 -12.17 19.62
C GLU A 176 1.72 -11.39 18.52
N GLN A 177 2.03 -10.10 18.34
CA GLN A 177 1.43 -9.29 17.28
C GLN A 177 1.73 -9.85 15.88
N GLN A 178 2.95 -10.36 15.66
CA GLN A 178 3.31 -11.02 14.40
C GLN A 178 2.51 -12.31 14.20
N LEU A 179 2.33 -13.11 15.26
CA LEU A 179 1.54 -14.34 15.20
C LEU A 179 0.08 -14.05 14.86
N ASP A 180 -0.53 -13.06 15.52
CA ASP A 180 -1.91 -12.64 15.29
C ASP A 180 -2.11 -12.13 13.86
N ALA A 181 -1.18 -11.32 13.36
CA ALA A 181 -1.19 -10.84 11.98
C ALA A 181 -1.09 -12.00 10.97
N TRP A 182 -0.27 -13.01 11.27
CA TRP A 182 -0.13 -14.21 10.43
C TRP A 182 -1.41 -15.05 10.44
N GLN A 183 -2.03 -15.26 11.60
CA GLN A 183 -3.31 -15.95 11.73
C GLN A 183 -4.46 -15.20 11.02
N ALA A 184 -4.45 -13.87 11.02
CA ALA A 184 -5.44 -13.07 10.29
C ALA A 184 -5.33 -13.22 8.77
N LEU A 185 -4.10 -13.40 8.25
CA LEU A 185 -3.83 -13.66 6.83
C LEU A 185 -4.13 -15.11 6.42
N PHE A 186 -3.93 -16.05 7.34
CA PHE A 186 -4.17 -17.48 7.16
C PHE A 186 -5.18 -17.98 8.20
N PRO A 187 -6.46 -17.58 8.10
CA PRO A 187 -7.47 -18.08 9.02
C PRO A 187 -7.49 -19.60 8.95
N PRO A 188 -7.56 -20.31 10.10
CA PRO A 188 -7.64 -21.76 10.08
C PRO A 188 -8.83 -22.17 9.22
N THR A 189 -8.58 -22.94 8.16
CA THR A 189 -9.62 -23.55 7.36
C THR A 189 -10.53 -24.33 8.31
N GLN A 190 -11.79 -23.94 8.43
CA GLN A 190 -12.82 -24.69 9.16
C GLN A 190 -13.14 -26.01 8.45
N GLY A 191 -12.15 -26.90 8.37
CA GLY A 191 -12.20 -28.10 7.57
C GLY A 191 -11.38 -29.19 8.20
N GLU A 192 -11.64 -29.50 9.48
CA GLU A 192 -11.27 -30.78 10.11
C GLU A 192 -12.04 -31.04 11.43
N ALA A 193 -13.23 -30.43 11.59
CA ALA A 193 -14.25 -31.06 12.41
C ALA A 193 -14.90 -32.13 11.52
N HIS A 194 -14.42 -33.37 11.59
CA HIS A 194 -15.06 -34.65 11.20
C HIS A 194 -14.00 -35.64 10.66
N ALA A 195 -13.28 -36.31 11.55
CA ALA A 195 -12.83 -37.70 11.36
C ALA A 195 -12.17 -38.21 12.64
N GLY A 196 -12.98 -38.49 13.66
CA GLY A 196 -12.63 -39.52 14.65
C GLY A 196 -13.31 -40.82 14.24
N PRO A 197 -12.56 -41.92 14.08
CA PRO A 197 -12.98 -43.23 14.56
C PRO A 197 -12.64 -43.39 16.06
#